data_AF-A0A659UHD3-F1
#
_entry.id   AF-A0A659UHD3-F1
#
_cell.length_a   1.000
_cell.length_b   1.000
_cell.length_c   1.000
_cell.angle_alpha   90.00
_cell.angle_beta   90.00
_cell.angle_gamma   90.00
#
_symmetry.space_group_name_H-M   'P 1'
#
loop_
_entity.id
_entity.type
_entity.pdbx_description
1 polymer ?
#
loop_
_entity_poly.entity_id
_entity_poly.type
_entity_poly.pdbx_seq_one_letter_code
_entity_poly.pdbx_strand_id
1 'polypeptide(L)'
;LTLRAAIVPIKDIRAQGLDVRVARFQASEAAFYAMFAGGGGSWAEAEMKAGRYRIDPAPAGARPDLTGLSCRWNPIEARHGEIVSIIAVPGPARD
;
A
#
# COMPACT_ATOMS: atom_id res chain seq x y z
N LEU A 1 15.95 -6.83 -7.41
CA LEU A 1 15.11 -6.01 -6.48
C LEU A 1 15.31 -6.54 -5.07
N THR A 2 15.60 -5.66 -4.09
CA THR A 2 15.69 -6.04 -2.67
C THR A 2 14.42 -5.56 -1.96
N LEU A 3 13.72 -6.49 -1.30
CA LEU A 3 12.52 -6.18 -0.52
C LEU A 3 12.91 -5.33 0.69
N ARG A 4 12.15 -4.28 0.96
CA ARG A 4 12.28 -3.42 2.13
C ARG A 4 10.97 -3.47 2.89
N ALA A 5 11.05 -3.61 4.20
CA ALA A 5 9.92 -3.54 5.11
C ALA A 5 10.22 -2.50 6.19
N ALA A 6 9.19 -1.78 6.62
CA ALA A 6 9.27 -0.80 7.69
C ALA A 6 7.99 -0.78 8.51
N ILE A 7 8.10 -0.46 9.80
CA ILE A 7 6.97 -0.09 10.66
C ILE A 7 7.14 1.38 11.02
N VAL A 8 6.25 2.23 10.52
CA VAL A 8 6.31 3.67 10.72
C VAL A 8 5.22 4.09 11.71
N PRO A 9 5.55 4.72 12.85
CA PRO A 9 4.55 5.23 13.78
C PRO A 9 3.68 6.33 13.17
N ILE A 10 2.35 6.25 13.36
CA ILE A 10 1.41 7.29 12.88
C ILE A 10 1.74 8.67 13.46
N LYS A 11 2.24 8.74 14.70
CA LYS A 11 2.63 10.01 15.33
C LYS A 11 3.74 10.73 14.55
N ASP A 12 4.67 9.99 13.95
CA ASP A 12 5.81 10.56 13.22
C ASP A 12 5.34 11.11 11.87
N ILE A 13 4.38 10.42 11.23
CA ILE A 13 3.66 10.91 10.04
C ILE A 13 2.94 12.23 10.35
N ARG A 14 2.20 12.27 11.46
CA ARG A 14 1.44 13.45 11.88
C ARG A 14 2.33 14.62 12.30
N ALA A 15 3.51 14.35 12.83
CA ALA A 15 4.52 15.37 13.11
C ALA A 15 5.01 16.09 11.83
N GLN A 16 4.85 15.48 10.65
CA GLN A 16 5.14 16.10 9.35
C GLN A 16 3.93 16.86 8.76
N GLY A 17 2.82 16.99 9.50
CA GLY A 17 1.59 17.60 9.01
C GLY A 17 0.81 16.73 8.02
N LEU A 18 1.12 15.43 7.94
CA LEU A 18 0.45 14.45 7.09
C LEU A 18 -0.45 13.52 7.90
N ASP A 19 -1.28 12.72 7.23
CA ASP A 19 -2.10 11.70 7.89
C ASP A 19 -2.24 10.44 7.02
N VAL A 20 -2.67 9.34 7.64
CA VAL A 20 -3.05 8.10 6.93
C VAL A 20 -4.52 7.85 7.18
N ARG A 21 -5.34 8.32 6.24
CA ARG A 21 -6.79 8.06 6.24
C ARG A 21 -7.07 6.84 5.39
N VAL A 22 -7.88 5.94 5.91
CA VAL A 22 -8.29 4.71 5.23
C VAL A 22 -9.81 4.70 5.03
N ALA A 23 -10.26 4.22 3.88
CA ALA A 23 -11.66 3.98 3.63
C ALA A 23 -11.85 2.69 2.83
N ARG A 24 -12.96 2.00 3.08
CA ARG A 24 -13.44 0.94 2.19
C ARG A 24 -14.40 1.59 1.19
N PHE A 25 -13.99 1.68 -0.06
CA PHE A 25 -14.81 2.24 -1.14
C PHE A 25 -15.43 1.12 -1.96
N GLN A 26 -16.75 1.15 -2.11
CA GLN A 26 -17.48 0.21 -2.96
C GLN A 26 -17.72 0.85 -4.33
N ALA A 27 -17.00 0.40 -5.35
CA ALA A 27 -17.16 0.92 -6.71
C ALA A 27 -18.30 0.23 -7.48
N SER A 28 -18.65 -0.99 -7.09
CA SER A 28 -19.79 -1.77 -7.60
C SER A 28 -20.25 -2.78 -6.56
N GLU A 29 -21.33 -3.51 -6.83
CA GLU A 29 -21.78 -4.61 -5.97
C GLU A 29 -20.67 -5.64 -5.70
N ALA A 30 -19.84 -5.92 -6.70
CA ALA A 30 -18.77 -6.92 -6.64
C ALA A 30 -17.38 -6.36 -6.30
N ALA A 31 -17.15 -5.05 -6.40
CA ALA A 31 -15.82 -4.45 -6.27
C ALA A 31 -15.72 -3.50 -5.07
N PHE A 32 -14.81 -3.84 -4.15
CA PHE A 32 -14.44 -3.00 -3.00
C PHE A 32 -12.94 -2.70 -3.05
N TYR A 33 -12.58 -1.45 -2.86
CA TYR A 33 -11.20 -0.97 -2.84
C TYR A 33 -10.86 -0.38 -1.48
N ALA A 34 -9.66 -0.68 -0.99
CA ALA A 34 -9.07 0.06 0.11
C ALA A 34 -8.50 1.38 -0.45
N MET A 35 -9.03 2.50 0.01
CA MET A 35 -8.59 3.83 -0.38
C MET A 35 -7.75 4.44 0.72
N PHE A 36 -6.68 5.14 0.33
CA PHE A 36 -5.78 5.85 1.22
C PHE A 36 -5.74 7.33 0.85
N ALA A 37 -5.70 8.21 1.85
CA ALA A 37 -5.58 9.65 1.64
C ALA A 37 -4.78 10.31 2.79
N GLY A 38 -4.32 11.55 2.55
CA GLY A 38 -3.58 12.34 3.56
C GLY A 38 -2.06 12.37 3.38
N GLY A 39 -1.52 11.75 2.33
CA GLY A 39 -0.10 11.83 1.97
C GLY A 39 0.85 11.01 2.85
N GLY A 40 0.40 10.57 4.03
CA GLY A 40 1.25 9.84 4.99
C GLY A 40 1.79 8.51 4.46
N GLY A 41 1.02 7.81 3.61
CA GLY A 41 1.48 6.56 2.98
C GLY A 41 2.67 6.77 2.04
N SER A 42 2.60 7.80 1.19
CA SER A 42 3.69 8.15 0.27
C SER A 42 4.93 8.64 1.03
N TRP A 43 4.74 9.42 2.09
CA TRP A 43 5.83 9.83 2.95
C TRP A 43 6.49 8.62 3.63
N ALA A 44 5.71 7.75 4.27
CA ALA A 44 6.22 6.53 4.92
C ALA A 44 7.01 5.63 3.94
N GLU A 45 6.54 5.52 2.70
CA GLU A 45 7.26 4.79 1.64
C GLU A 45 8.61 5.46 1.31
N ALA A 46 8.65 6.79 1.20
CA ALA A 46 9.88 7.53 0.96
C ALA A 46 10.89 7.38 2.12
N GLU A 47 10.43 7.46 3.36
CA GLU A 47 11.26 7.24 4.55
C GLU A 47 11.86 5.82 4.56
N MET A 48 11.04 4.80 4.28
CA MET A 48 11.48 3.42 4.15
C MET A 48 12.52 3.25 3.05
N LYS A 49 12.31 3.89 1.89
CA LYS A 49 13.27 3.86 0.78
C LYS A 49 14.59 4.57 1.12
N ALA A 50 14.54 5.58 1.99
CA ALA A 50 15.70 6.26 2.57
C ALA A 50 16.36 5.48 3.72
N GLY A 51 15.87 4.29 4.06
CA GLY A 51 16.46 3.40 5.08
C GLY A 51 15.97 3.64 6.51
N ARG A 52 15.00 4.53 6.72
CA ARG A 52 14.42 4.78 8.06
C ARG A 52 13.33 3.75 8.38
N TYR A 53 13.09 3.53 9.68
CA TYR A 53 12.05 2.62 10.20
C TYR A 53 12.16 1.16 9.75
N ARG A 54 13.33 0.76 9.23
CA ARG A 54 13.54 -0.55 8.61
C ARG A 54 13.33 -1.68 9.60
N ILE A 55 12.70 -2.75 9.13
CA ILE A 55 12.69 -4.05 9.80
C ILE A 55 13.77 -4.91 9.15
N ASP A 56 14.65 -5.46 9.96
CA ASP A 56 15.67 -6.39 9.48
C ASP A 56 15.03 -7.72 9.07
N PRO A 57 15.53 -8.37 7.99
CA PRO A 57 15.06 -9.68 7.62
C PRO A 57 15.18 -10.67 8.77
N ALA A 58 14.19 -11.54 8.92
CA ALA A 58 14.29 -12.65 9.84
C ALA A 58 15.45 -13.59 9.42
N PRO A 59 16.04 -14.35 10.36
CA PRO A 59 17.05 -15.35 10.04
C PRO A 59 16.58 -16.32 8.95
N ALA A 60 17.52 -16.84 8.16
CA ALA A 60 17.23 -17.81 7.13
C ALA A 60 16.47 -19.03 7.70
N GLY A 61 15.40 -19.44 7.01
CA GLY A 61 14.54 -20.54 7.44
C GLY A 61 13.42 -20.15 8.41
N ALA A 62 13.38 -18.93 8.93
CA ALA A 62 12.25 -18.43 9.69
C ALA A 62 10.97 -18.45 8.84
N ARG A 63 9.86 -18.95 9.41
CA ARG A 63 8.54 -18.92 8.79
C ARG A 63 7.55 -18.22 9.72
N PRO A 64 6.71 -17.31 9.20
CA PRO A 64 5.65 -16.73 10.00
C PRO A 64 4.60 -17.80 10.33
N ASP A 65 3.94 -17.66 11.48
CA ASP A 65 2.68 -18.35 11.71
C ASP A 65 1.61 -17.71 10.81
N LEU A 66 1.03 -18.53 9.93
CA LEU A 66 -0.01 -18.10 9.00
C LEU A 66 -1.41 -18.57 9.43
N THR A 67 -1.54 -19.11 10.65
CA THR A 67 -2.81 -19.58 11.19
C THR A 67 -3.84 -18.45 11.18
N GLY A 68 -5.00 -18.70 10.56
CA GLY A 68 -6.08 -17.73 10.42
C GLY A 68 -5.95 -16.78 9.22
N LEU A 69 -4.82 -16.76 8.51
CA LEU A 69 -4.71 -16.06 7.23
C LEU A 69 -5.27 -16.92 6.09
N SER A 70 -6.11 -16.30 5.26
CA SER A 70 -6.65 -16.93 4.06
C SER A 70 -6.48 -16.00 2.87
N CYS A 71 -5.99 -16.51 1.75
CA CYS A 71 -6.02 -15.77 0.50
C CYS A 71 -7.48 -15.69 0.02
N ARG A 72 -8.04 -14.48 0.00
CA ARG A 72 -9.39 -14.18 -0.54
C ARG A 72 -9.31 -13.57 -1.94
N TRP A 73 -8.19 -13.77 -2.62
CA TRP A 73 -8.01 -13.36 -4.00
C TRP A 73 -9.07 -14.04 -4.87
N ASN A 74 -9.92 -13.24 -5.50
CA ASN A 74 -10.92 -13.71 -6.44
C ASN A 74 -10.69 -12.99 -7.79
N PRO A 75 -10.18 -13.68 -8.81
CA PRO A 75 -9.89 -13.04 -10.10
C PRO A 75 -11.20 -12.53 -10.72
N ILE A 76 -11.13 -11.32 -11.28
CA ILE A 76 -12.23 -10.77 -12.08
C ILE A 76 -11.97 -11.17 -13.53
N GLU A 77 -12.84 -12.01 -14.09
CA GLU A 77 -12.74 -12.40 -15.50
C GLU A 77 -13.05 -11.23 -16.43
N ALA A 78 -12.25 -11.11 -17.48
CA ALA A 78 -12.46 -10.11 -18.51
C ALA A 78 -13.66 -10.49 -19.38
N ARG A 79 -14.65 -9.59 -19.49
CA ARG A 79 -15.85 -9.83 -20.32
C ARG A 79 -15.67 -9.44 -21.79
N HIS A 80 -14.68 -8.59 -22.08
CA HIS A 80 -14.50 -7.96 -23.41
C HIS A 80 -13.03 -7.96 -23.86
N GLY A 81 -12.31 -9.05 -23.63
CA GLY A 81 -10.90 -9.18 -24.00
C GLY A 81 -9.97 -9.03 -22.80
N GLU A 82 -9.28 -7.89 -22.66
CA GLU A 82 -8.29 -7.67 -21.60
C GLU A 82 -8.75 -6.65 -20.55
N ILE A 83 -8.26 -6.80 -19.31
CA ILE A 83 -8.40 -5.80 -18.24
C ILE A 83 -7.08 -5.04 -18.14
N VAL A 84 -7.11 -3.73 -18.40
CA VAL A 84 -5.93 -2.85 -18.29
C VAL A 84 -6.03 -2.01 -17.02
N SER A 85 -4.94 -1.96 -16.25
CA SER A 85 -4.80 -1.07 -15.09
C SER A 85 -3.79 0.03 -15.39
N ILE A 86 -4.17 1.28 -15.17
CA ILE A 86 -3.30 2.44 -15.37
C ILE A 86 -3.06 3.11 -14.02
N ILE A 87 -1.79 3.28 -13.66
CA ILE A 87 -1.40 4.14 -12.55
C ILE A 87 -0.98 5.47 -13.16
N ALA A 88 -1.73 6.52 -12.87
CA ALA A 88 -1.43 7.87 -13.35
C ALA A 88 -1.07 8.78 -12.16
N VAL A 89 -0.09 9.65 -12.38
CA VAL A 89 0.24 10.75 -11.47
C VAL A 89 0.00 12.07 -12.21
N PRO A 90 -0.47 13.13 -11.53
CA PRO A 90 -0.58 14.44 -12.16
C PRO A 90 0.78 14.90 -12.70
N GLY A 91 0.79 15.43 -13.92
CA GLY A 91 1.96 16.14 -14.44
C GLY A 91 2.21 17.45 -13.68
N PRO A 92 3.35 18.12 -13.92
CA PRO A 92 3.57 19.47 -13.40
C PRO A 92 2.40 20.38 -13.79
N ALA A 93 1.93 21.20 -12.85
CA ALA A 93 0.93 22.22 -13.15
C ALA A 93 1.45 23.09 -14.30
N ARG A 94 0.66 23.19 -15.37
CA ARG A 94 0.91 24.16 -16.44
C ARG A 94 0.12 25.41 -16.06
N ASP A 95 0.82 26.47 -15.73
CA ASP A 95 0.26 27.82 -15.64
C ASP A 95 -0.25 28.30 -17.01
#